data_AF-A0A2E9M2Z2-F1
#
_entry.id   AF-A0A2E9M2Z2-F1
#
_cell.length_a   1.000
_cell.length_b   1.000
_cell.length_c   1.000
_cell.angle_alpha   90.00
_cell.angle_beta   90.00
_cell.angle_gamma   90.00
#
_symmetry.space_group_name_H-M   'P 1'
#
loop_
_entity.id
_entity.type
_entity.pdbx_description
1 polymer ?
#
loop_
_entity_poly.entity_id
_entity_poly.type
_entity_poly.pdbx_seq_one_letter_code
_entity_poly.pdbx_strand_id
1 'polypeptide(L)'
;MERDWRVRDISNCDLELLPEVFSWPKLCSQSEAVERLAYMGTLDDSVVKDALSKTPREVHALPLPLMIENIESSALKLPWWSDLKSPNSLLPGLFETGHIFQMIGIENNDCILLIGPRGNWWTEIILHLGAKKIMVLEINDNRREILQNRWENLRLDIVAKALNCEIEWCGLEYINKENNSLWDKIIITGGLTTMPVNLLREINVNGEMWAPINDDGRTILQKITKEVFGEIKSQQITLWDVDMLDRYTENILCGSLIHENHLTSDIIEETPDLIRDAWLHANENPTKDRIGPESLLEIIEEVWGSTDILLEKDSISVKDSIAKDLFKMGHVLQKIGVFRIAAEHHGTSYLLSPSAESACYLGMTYSIDNQDSLAWQRKAIETNPHFGEAWNEIGEILMKRDEPENAVSWFREAIASKNYSKRQVAWTNLTRVQMELNQDVSAFFSAQKAVELFPEDKELTELLFYLSEDLV
;
A
#
# COMPACT_ATOMS: atom_id res chain seq x y z
N MET A 1 2.16 36.90 35.29
CA MET A 1 0.88 36.84 34.57
C MET A 1 0.98 35.62 33.66
N GLU A 2 0.40 34.50 34.07
CA GLU A 2 0.34 33.30 33.23
C GLU A 2 -0.47 33.64 31.98
N ARG A 3 0.11 33.39 30.79
CA ARG A 3 -0.60 33.58 29.53
C ARG A 3 -1.71 32.53 29.42
N ASP A 4 -2.90 32.95 28.99
CA ASP A 4 -4.00 32.03 28.73
C ASP A 4 -3.65 31.12 27.55
N TRP A 5 -3.41 29.84 27.83
CA TRP A 5 -3.06 28.81 26.86
C TRP A 5 -4.15 28.53 25.82
N ARG A 6 -5.36 29.10 26.00
CA ARG A 6 -6.46 29.04 25.03
C ARG A 6 -6.36 30.08 23.94
N VAL A 7 -5.52 31.11 24.13
CA VAL A 7 -5.34 32.20 23.17
C VAL A 7 -4.08 31.96 22.37
N ARG A 8 -4.25 31.87 21.06
CA ARG A 8 -3.16 31.71 20.11
C ARG A 8 -2.37 33.01 19.96
N ASP A 9 -1.05 32.96 20.17
CA ASP A 9 -0.14 34.11 20.11
C ASP A 9 1.14 33.75 19.33
N ILE A 10 1.01 33.78 17.99
CA ILE A 10 2.10 33.48 17.05
C ILE A 10 3.23 34.51 17.06
N SER A 11 3.14 35.61 17.82
CA SER A 11 4.18 36.66 17.84
C SER A 11 5.57 36.16 18.28
N ASN A 12 5.60 35.01 18.97
CA ASN A 12 6.83 34.37 19.45
C ASN A 12 7.27 33.18 18.57
N CYS A 13 6.58 32.94 17.45
CA CYS A 13 6.92 31.91 16.48
C CYS A 13 7.03 32.56 15.09
N ASP A 14 8.24 33.00 14.75
CA ASP A 14 8.49 33.64 13.47
C ASP A 14 8.69 32.60 12.36
N LEU A 15 7.67 32.43 11.52
CA LEU A 15 7.69 31.49 10.38
C LEU A 15 8.70 31.92 9.31
N GLU A 16 9.09 33.20 9.24
CA GLU A 16 10.07 33.68 8.25
C GLU A 16 11.49 33.20 8.56
N LEU A 17 11.77 32.84 9.82
CA LEU A 17 13.05 32.25 10.23
C LEU A 17 13.19 30.77 9.86
N LEU A 18 12.08 30.11 9.50
CA LEU A 18 12.09 28.71 9.07
C LEU A 18 12.45 28.61 7.58
N PRO A 19 13.20 27.56 7.17
CA PRO A 19 13.61 27.39 5.79
C PRO A 19 12.42 27.24 4.84
N GLU A 20 12.59 27.64 3.59
CA GLU A 20 11.64 27.33 2.51
C GLU A 20 11.86 25.91 1.98
N VAL A 21 10.80 25.31 1.43
CA VAL A 21 10.85 23.95 0.88
C VAL A 21 11.80 23.92 -0.31
N PHE A 22 12.84 23.09 -0.21
CA PHE A 22 13.81 22.88 -1.27
C PHE A 22 13.41 21.68 -2.13
N SER A 23 13.02 20.55 -1.51
CA SER A 23 12.66 19.33 -2.24
C SER A 23 11.16 19.05 -2.26
N TRP A 24 10.67 18.73 -3.46
CA TRP A 24 9.28 18.35 -3.74
C TRP A 24 9.25 16.89 -4.21
N PRO A 25 9.32 15.92 -3.29
CA PRO A 25 9.34 14.52 -3.68
C PRO A 25 8.04 14.15 -4.37
N LYS A 26 8.16 13.34 -5.42
CA LYS A 26 7.05 12.83 -6.21
C LYS A 26 7.29 11.35 -6.50
N LEU A 27 6.24 10.62 -6.86
CA LEU A 27 6.37 9.26 -7.36
C LEU A 27 7.44 9.19 -8.46
N CYS A 28 8.39 8.27 -8.30
CA CYS A 28 9.46 8.03 -9.25
C CYS A 28 8.98 7.12 -10.39
N SER A 29 9.76 6.97 -11.47
CA SER A 29 9.39 6.02 -12.53
C SER A 29 9.33 4.58 -12.01
N GLN A 30 8.56 3.70 -12.67
CA GLN A 30 8.53 2.26 -12.31
C GLN A 30 9.92 1.63 -12.23
N SER A 31 10.80 1.91 -13.21
CA SER A 31 12.15 1.36 -13.23
C SER A 31 12.95 1.82 -12.01
N GLU A 32 12.83 3.08 -11.59
CA GLU A 32 13.47 3.58 -10.38
C GLU A 32 12.88 2.94 -9.11
N ALA A 33 11.56 2.73 -9.06
CA ALA A 33 10.91 2.04 -7.95
C ALA A 33 11.39 0.59 -7.81
N VAL A 34 11.54 -0.13 -8.92
CA VAL A 34 12.09 -1.49 -8.97
C VAL A 34 13.55 -1.52 -8.49
N GLU A 35 14.38 -0.57 -8.93
CA GLU A 35 15.77 -0.44 -8.45
C GLU A 35 15.84 -0.18 -6.93
N ARG A 36 14.90 0.56 -6.37
CA ARG A 36 14.85 0.84 -4.94
C ARG A 36 14.43 -0.38 -4.13
N LEU A 37 13.46 -1.16 -4.61
CA LEU A 37 13.12 -2.45 -4.00
C LEU A 37 14.35 -3.37 -3.96
N ALA A 38 15.10 -3.44 -5.06
CA ALA A 38 16.36 -4.19 -5.10
C ALA A 38 17.41 -3.65 -4.12
N TYR A 39 17.58 -2.32 -4.04
CA TYR A 39 18.51 -1.71 -3.07
C TYR A 39 18.11 -1.97 -1.61
N MET A 40 16.81 -2.07 -1.34
CA MET A 40 16.28 -2.41 -0.02
C MET A 40 16.37 -3.92 0.31
N GLY A 41 16.83 -4.75 -0.63
CA GLY A 41 16.91 -6.21 -0.46
C GLY A 41 15.56 -6.91 -0.46
N THR A 42 14.52 -6.29 -1.03
CA THR A 42 13.19 -6.90 -1.16
C THR A 42 13.01 -7.57 -2.53
N LEU A 43 13.84 -7.23 -3.51
CA LEU A 43 13.80 -7.82 -4.85
C LEU A 43 15.21 -8.16 -5.33
N ASP A 44 15.66 -9.37 -5.00
CA ASP A 44 17.02 -9.85 -5.27
C ASP A 44 17.12 -10.57 -6.63
N ASP A 45 16.02 -11.13 -7.12
CA ASP A 45 16.01 -11.85 -8.39
C ASP A 45 16.19 -10.87 -9.57
N SER A 46 17.34 -10.97 -10.23
CA SER A 46 17.71 -10.09 -11.36
C SER A 46 16.79 -10.24 -12.58
N VAL A 47 16.21 -11.43 -12.81
CA VAL A 47 15.31 -11.69 -13.93
C VAL A 47 13.95 -11.07 -13.65
N VAL A 48 13.43 -11.22 -12.42
CA VAL A 48 12.18 -10.56 -11.99
C VAL A 48 12.33 -9.05 -12.00
N LYS A 49 13.46 -8.52 -11.51
CA LYS A 49 13.78 -7.10 -11.56
C LYS A 49 13.78 -6.55 -13.00
N ASP A 50 14.44 -7.24 -13.93
CA ASP A 50 14.49 -6.84 -15.34
C ASP A 50 13.09 -6.90 -15.99
N ALA A 51 12.32 -7.94 -15.73
CA ALA A 51 10.95 -8.09 -16.22
C ALA A 51 10.03 -6.97 -15.71
N LEU A 52 10.06 -6.66 -14.41
CA LEU A 52 9.28 -5.56 -13.83
C LEU A 52 9.74 -4.19 -14.34
N SER A 53 11.02 -4.00 -14.66
CA SER A 53 11.50 -2.74 -15.22
C SER A 53 11.00 -2.48 -16.66
N LYS A 54 10.64 -3.55 -17.38
CA LYS A 54 10.22 -3.50 -18.80
C LYS A 54 8.71 -3.51 -19.01
N THR A 55 7.93 -3.90 -18.00
CA THR A 55 6.48 -4.13 -18.11
C THR A 55 5.69 -3.06 -17.33
N PRO A 56 5.38 -1.89 -17.92
CA PRO A 56 4.77 -0.77 -17.20
C PRO A 56 3.38 -1.12 -16.66
N ARG A 57 3.17 -1.05 -15.35
CA ARG A 57 1.93 -1.48 -14.69
C ARG A 57 0.71 -0.65 -15.11
N GLU A 58 0.86 0.67 -15.28
CA GLU A 58 -0.26 1.58 -15.60
C GLU A 58 -0.93 1.24 -16.95
N VAL A 59 -0.21 0.76 -17.96
CA VAL A 59 -0.82 0.46 -19.28
C VAL A 59 -1.83 -0.69 -19.23
N HIS A 60 -1.74 -1.51 -18.17
CA HIS A 60 -2.66 -2.60 -17.88
C HIS A 60 -3.82 -2.20 -16.98
N ALA A 61 -3.78 -1.01 -16.36
CA ALA A 61 -4.90 -0.49 -15.58
C ALA A 61 -6.03 0.02 -16.50
N LEU A 62 -7.17 0.34 -15.91
CA LEU A 62 -8.21 1.13 -16.57
C LEU A 62 -7.68 2.53 -16.83
N PRO A 63 -8.15 3.21 -17.90
CA PRO A 63 -7.75 4.59 -18.18
C PRO A 63 -7.97 5.49 -16.96
N LEU A 64 -6.92 6.16 -16.52
CA LEU A 64 -7.01 7.10 -15.41
C LEU A 64 -7.70 8.40 -15.89
N PRO A 65 -8.78 8.87 -15.24
CA PRO A 65 -9.52 10.07 -15.68
C PRO A 65 -8.75 11.40 -15.57
N LEU A 66 -7.55 11.39 -14.99
CA LEU A 66 -6.65 12.53 -14.86
C LEU A 66 -5.21 12.09 -15.04
N MET A 67 -4.30 13.01 -15.37
CA MET A 67 -2.88 12.67 -15.49
C MET A 67 -2.21 12.77 -14.12
N ILE A 68 -1.74 11.63 -13.58
CA ILE A 68 -0.88 11.56 -12.39
C ILE A 68 0.43 10.94 -12.83
N GLU A 69 1.51 11.69 -12.74
CA GLU A 69 2.83 11.23 -13.16
C GLU A 69 3.28 10.03 -12.30
N ASN A 70 3.70 8.96 -12.97
CA ASN A 70 4.28 7.76 -12.38
C ASN A 70 3.38 7.00 -11.37
N ILE A 71 2.05 7.02 -11.53
CA ILE A 71 1.13 6.30 -10.64
C ILE A 71 1.40 4.79 -10.58
N GLU A 72 1.97 4.23 -11.64
CA GLU A 72 2.43 2.85 -11.74
C GLU A 72 3.47 2.47 -10.69
N SER A 73 4.25 3.43 -10.19
CA SER A 73 5.25 3.19 -9.15
C SER A 73 4.68 3.23 -7.73
N SER A 74 3.48 3.78 -7.57
CA SER A 74 2.86 3.93 -6.25
C SER A 74 2.64 2.57 -5.60
N ALA A 75 2.71 2.53 -4.28
CA ALA A 75 2.31 1.36 -3.52
C ALA A 75 0.78 1.19 -3.50
N LEU A 76 -0.02 1.95 -4.26
CA LEU A 76 -1.46 1.74 -4.42
C LEU A 76 -1.76 0.58 -5.37
N LYS A 77 -2.99 0.07 -5.26
CA LYS A 77 -3.56 -0.85 -6.25
C LYS A 77 -4.23 -0.06 -7.35
N LEU A 78 -4.09 -0.54 -8.58
CA LEU A 78 -4.69 0.10 -9.75
C LEU A 78 -5.82 -0.80 -10.28
N PRO A 79 -7.02 -0.27 -10.54
CA PRO A 79 -8.09 -1.07 -11.09
C PRO A 79 -7.79 -1.39 -12.56
N TRP A 80 -7.95 -2.65 -12.98
CA TRP A 80 -7.96 -3.01 -14.40
C TRP A 80 -9.34 -3.47 -14.88
N TRP A 81 -10.24 -3.74 -13.94
CA TRP A 81 -11.63 -4.13 -14.17
C TRP A 81 -12.56 -3.22 -13.37
N SER A 82 -13.69 -2.82 -13.96
CA SER A 82 -14.55 -1.80 -13.34
C SER A 82 -15.38 -2.33 -12.16
N ASP A 83 -15.70 -3.63 -12.13
CA ASP A 83 -16.34 -4.26 -10.98
C ASP A 83 -15.30 -4.73 -9.96
N LEU A 84 -15.07 -3.89 -8.94
CA LEU A 84 -14.11 -4.18 -7.89
C LEU A 84 -14.52 -5.31 -6.93
N LYS A 85 -15.77 -5.77 -6.97
CA LYS A 85 -16.23 -6.93 -6.17
C LYS A 85 -15.83 -8.26 -6.80
N SER A 86 -15.61 -8.26 -8.12
CA SER A 86 -15.08 -9.42 -8.81
C SER A 86 -13.66 -9.74 -8.30
N PRO A 87 -13.31 -11.02 -8.14
CA PRO A 87 -11.95 -11.41 -7.78
C PRO A 87 -10.97 -10.97 -8.89
N ASN A 88 -9.70 -10.78 -8.50
CA ASN A 88 -8.64 -10.39 -9.43
C ASN A 88 -8.97 -9.12 -10.23
N SER A 89 -9.66 -8.14 -9.66
CA SER A 89 -10.07 -6.89 -10.34
C SER A 89 -9.02 -5.76 -10.28
N LEU A 90 -7.99 -5.94 -9.44
CA LEU A 90 -6.93 -4.96 -9.23
C LEU A 90 -5.57 -5.51 -9.64
N LEU A 91 -4.71 -4.59 -10.08
CA LEU A 91 -3.27 -4.77 -10.23
C LEU A 91 -2.60 -4.48 -8.87
N PRO A 92 -1.89 -5.46 -8.28
CA PRO A 92 -1.14 -5.25 -7.05
C PRO A 92 0.03 -4.26 -7.21
N GLY A 93 0.70 -3.92 -6.10
CA GLY A 93 1.93 -3.13 -6.11
C GLY A 93 3.13 -3.89 -6.69
N LEU A 94 4.21 -3.15 -6.96
CA LEU A 94 5.49 -3.72 -7.39
C LEU A 94 6.10 -4.63 -6.32
N PHE A 95 5.93 -4.29 -5.04
CA PHE A 95 6.39 -5.09 -3.92
C PHE A 95 5.72 -6.47 -3.88
N GLU A 96 4.38 -6.50 -3.90
CA GLU A 96 3.64 -7.77 -3.88
C GLU A 96 3.96 -8.63 -5.09
N THR A 97 3.93 -8.01 -6.27
CA THR A 97 4.15 -8.70 -7.55
C THR A 97 5.58 -9.25 -7.65
N GLY A 98 6.58 -8.45 -7.29
CA GLY A 98 7.98 -8.87 -7.29
C GLY A 98 8.27 -10.01 -6.32
N HIS A 99 7.75 -9.92 -5.08
CA HIS A 99 7.87 -10.99 -4.10
C HIS A 99 7.25 -12.30 -4.59
N ILE A 100 6.04 -12.25 -5.14
CA ILE A 100 5.35 -13.45 -5.64
C ILE A 100 6.16 -14.09 -6.76
N PHE A 101 6.59 -13.34 -7.77
CA PHE A 101 7.34 -13.91 -8.88
C PHE A 101 8.73 -14.42 -8.48
N GLN A 102 9.42 -13.76 -7.53
CA GLN A 102 10.68 -14.26 -6.97
C GLN A 102 10.47 -15.59 -6.23
N MET A 103 9.38 -15.74 -5.47
CA MET A 103 9.08 -17.01 -4.79
C MET A 103 8.72 -18.12 -5.75
N ILE A 104 7.93 -17.81 -6.78
CA ILE A 104 7.54 -18.77 -7.82
C ILE A 104 8.77 -19.26 -8.60
N GLY A 105 9.72 -18.36 -8.89
CA GLY A 105 10.97 -18.70 -9.58
C GLY A 105 10.73 -19.32 -10.96
N ILE A 106 10.20 -18.54 -11.91
CA ILE A 106 9.98 -18.98 -13.29
C ILE A 106 11.32 -19.17 -13.99
N GLU A 107 11.55 -20.36 -14.54
CA GLU A 107 12.75 -20.69 -15.30
C GLU A 107 12.52 -20.51 -16.80
N ASN A 108 13.63 -20.31 -17.52
CA ASN A 108 13.59 -20.14 -18.97
C ASN A 108 13.06 -21.40 -19.66
N ASN A 109 12.03 -21.22 -20.48
CA ASN A 109 11.25 -22.23 -21.17
C ASN A 109 10.20 -22.98 -20.35
N ASP A 110 9.85 -22.53 -19.15
CA ASP A 110 8.73 -23.09 -18.41
C ASP A 110 7.43 -23.01 -19.23
N CYS A 111 6.63 -24.07 -19.15
CA CYS A 111 5.24 -24.09 -19.56
C CYS A 111 4.37 -23.74 -18.35
N ILE A 112 3.58 -22.67 -18.46
CA ILE A 112 2.84 -22.08 -17.34
C ILE A 112 1.34 -22.07 -17.62
N LEU A 113 0.56 -22.53 -16.65
CA LEU A 113 -0.89 -22.34 -16.60
C LEU A 113 -1.21 -21.23 -15.59
N LEU A 114 -1.70 -20.09 -16.07
CA LEU A 114 -2.13 -18.96 -15.25
C LEU A 114 -3.66 -18.94 -15.14
N ILE A 115 -4.19 -19.06 -13.93
CA ILE A 115 -5.63 -19.15 -13.64
C ILE A 115 -6.12 -17.88 -12.95
N GLY A 116 -7.11 -17.23 -13.57
CA GLY A 116 -7.79 -16.03 -13.06
C GLY A 116 -6.88 -14.78 -13.04
N PRO A 117 -6.18 -14.44 -14.13
CA PRO A 117 -5.11 -13.45 -14.12
C PRO A 117 -5.53 -12.08 -13.56
N ARG A 118 -4.58 -11.39 -12.93
CA ARG A 118 -4.71 -10.00 -12.47
C ARG A 118 -4.42 -9.04 -13.62
N GLY A 119 -5.31 -9.03 -14.62
CA GLY A 119 -5.13 -8.27 -15.86
C GLY A 119 -4.09 -8.91 -16.79
N ASN A 120 -3.78 -8.24 -17.89
CA ASN A 120 -2.73 -8.68 -18.82
C ASN A 120 -1.31 -8.54 -18.24
N TRP A 121 -1.13 -7.74 -17.19
CA TRP A 121 0.20 -7.41 -16.65
C TRP A 121 0.97 -8.63 -16.15
N TRP A 122 0.31 -9.52 -15.39
CA TRP A 122 0.95 -10.75 -14.91
C TRP A 122 1.32 -11.69 -16.08
N THR A 123 0.49 -11.77 -17.12
CA THR A 123 0.82 -12.52 -18.33
C THR A 123 2.04 -11.94 -19.05
N GLU A 124 2.16 -10.61 -19.13
CA GLU A 124 3.32 -9.93 -19.73
C GLU A 124 4.60 -10.12 -18.89
N ILE A 125 4.49 -10.06 -17.56
CA ILE A 125 5.62 -10.35 -16.66
C ILE A 125 6.13 -11.78 -16.91
N ILE A 126 5.23 -12.77 -16.89
CA ILE A 126 5.59 -14.19 -17.12
C ILE A 126 6.26 -14.37 -18.48
N LEU A 127 5.77 -13.66 -19.51
CA LEU A 127 6.38 -13.64 -20.83
C LEU A 127 7.83 -13.13 -20.76
N HIS A 128 8.08 -12.02 -20.05
CA HIS A 128 9.42 -11.46 -19.90
C HIS A 128 10.34 -12.25 -18.95
N LEU A 129 9.78 -13.09 -18.08
CA LEU A 129 10.54 -14.06 -17.26
C LEU A 129 11.08 -15.23 -18.09
N GLY A 130 10.67 -15.36 -19.36
CA GLY A 130 11.23 -16.36 -20.30
C GLY A 130 10.40 -17.63 -20.43
N ALA A 131 9.10 -17.59 -20.11
CA ALA A 131 8.20 -18.70 -20.34
C ALA A 131 8.18 -19.12 -21.82
N LYS A 132 8.12 -20.42 -22.10
CA LYS A 132 7.97 -20.95 -23.47
C LYS A 132 6.51 -20.98 -23.90
N LYS A 133 5.62 -21.29 -22.97
CA LYS A 133 4.18 -21.38 -23.21
C LYS A 133 3.43 -20.84 -22.00
N ILE A 134 2.45 -19.99 -22.24
CA ILE A 134 1.53 -19.50 -21.22
C ILE A 134 0.11 -19.83 -21.67
N MET A 135 -0.57 -20.68 -20.90
CA MET A 135 -2.02 -20.85 -21.01
C MET A 135 -2.68 -19.95 -19.98
N VAL A 136 -3.48 -19.00 -20.44
CA VAL A 136 -4.26 -18.11 -19.58
C VAL A 136 -5.69 -18.63 -19.50
N LEU A 137 -6.06 -19.12 -18.33
CA LEU A 137 -7.42 -19.54 -18.01
C LEU A 137 -8.13 -18.39 -17.28
N GLU A 138 -8.96 -17.64 -18.01
CA GLU A 138 -9.85 -16.65 -17.41
C GLU A 138 -11.27 -17.22 -17.33
N ILE A 139 -11.77 -17.25 -16.09
CA ILE A 139 -13.01 -17.90 -15.65
C ILE A 139 -14.23 -17.24 -16.30
N ASN A 140 -14.21 -15.92 -16.39
CA ASN A 140 -15.31 -15.15 -16.93
C ASN A 140 -15.09 -14.88 -18.43
N ASP A 141 -16.04 -15.31 -19.26
CA ASP A 141 -15.93 -15.20 -20.71
C ASP A 141 -15.76 -13.76 -21.22
N ASN A 142 -16.47 -12.80 -20.61
CA ASN A 142 -16.37 -11.38 -20.98
C ASN A 142 -15.00 -10.79 -20.60
N ARG A 143 -14.51 -11.09 -19.39
CA ARG A 143 -13.16 -10.69 -18.96
C ARG A 143 -12.10 -11.29 -19.88
N ARG A 144 -12.27 -12.56 -20.28
CA ARG A 144 -11.34 -13.24 -21.19
C ARG A 144 -11.27 -12.56 -22.55
N GLU A 145 -12.41 -12.22 -23.14
CA GLU A 145 -12.47 -11.49 -24.41
C GLU A 145 -11.78 -10.12 -24.29
N ILE A 146 -11.98 -9.41 -23.19
CA ILE A 146 -11.32 -8.11 -22.95
C ILE A 146 -9.81 -8.28 -22.79
N LEU A 147 -9.34 -9.28 -22.05
CA LEU A 147 -7.91 -9.57 -21.94
C LEU A 147 -7.28 -9.91 -23.29
N GLN A 148 -7.96 -10.69 -24.14
CA GLN A 148 -7.50 -11.01 -25.49
C GLN A 148 -7.40 -9.75 -26.36
N ASN A 149 -8.45 -8.94 -26.40
CA ASN A 149 -8.50 -7.71 -27.17
C ASN A 149 -7.42 -6.72 -26.70
N ARG A 150 -7.23 -6.56 -25.38
CA ARG A 150 -6.17 -5.71 -24.82
C ARG A 150 -4.77 -6.22 -25.17
N TRP A 151 -4.55 -7.53 -25.11
CA TRP A 151 -3.28 -8.16 -25.48
C TRP A 151 -2.88 -7.82 -26.93
N GLU A 152 -3.82 -7.91 -27.87
CA GLU A 152 -3.61 -7.53 -29.27
C GLU A 152 -3.41 -6.02 -29.45
N ASN A 153 -4.22 -5.19 -28.77
CA ASN A 153 -4.13 -3.74 -28.86
C ASN A 153 -2.79 -3.19 -28.35
N LEU A 154 -2.25 -3.80 -27.28
CA LEU A 154 -0.92 -3.50 -26.74
C LEU A 154 0.21 -4.11 -27.59
N ARG A 155 -0.12 -4.87 -28.64
CA ARG A 155 0.83 -5.55 -29.54
C ARG A 155 1.71 -6.58 -28.82
N LEU A 156 1.21 -7.12 -27.71
CA LEU A 156 1.90 -8.13 -26.91
C LEU A 156 1.94 -9.48 -27.63
N ASP A 157 1.09 -9.70 -28.64
CA ASP A 157 1.19 -10.84 -29.56
C ASP A 157 2.51 -10.83 -30.35
N ILE A 158 3.03 -9.64 -30.69
CA ILE A 158 4.31 -9.48 -31.39
C ILE A 158 5.47 -9.66 -30.42
N VAL A 159 5.35 -9.11 -29.21
CA VAL A 159 6.34 -9.30 -28.14
C VAL A 159 6.46 -10.79 -27.82
N ALA A 160 5.34 -11.51 -27.67
CA ALA A 160 5.31 -12.95 -27.45
C ALA A 160 6.01 -13.73 -28.56
N LYS A 161 5.72 -13.41 -29.84
CA LYS A 161 6.41 -14.01 -30.99
C LYS A 161 7.92 -13.72 -30.97
N ALA A 162 8.33 -12.49 -30.66
CA ALA A 162 9.74 -12.11 -30.60
C ALA A 162 10.50 -12.83 -29.49
N LEU A 163 9.83 -13.15 -28.38
CA LEU A 163 10.37 -13.92 -27.27
C LEU A 163 10.16 -15.44 -27.42
N ASN A 164 9.60 -15.90 -28.55
CA ASN A 164 9.28 -17.31 -28.82
C ASN A 164 8.39 -17.97 -27.76
N CYS A 165 7.45 -17.21 -27.19
CA CYS A 165 6.48 -17.71 -26.24
C CYS A 165 5.12 -17.93 -26.93
N GLU A 166 4.57 -19.12 -26.78
CA GLU A 166 3.20 -19.44 -27.19
C GLU A 166 2.20 -18.94 -26.13
N ILE A 167 1.20 -18.17 -26.54
CA ILE A 167 0.13 -17.68 -25.66
C ILE A 167 -1.19 -18.28 -26.12
N GLU A 168 -1.86 -18.97 -25.21
CA GLU A 168 -3.19 -19.54 -25.42
C GLU A 168 -4.16 -19.06 -24.35
N TRP A 169 -5.43 -18.97 -24.72
CA TRP A 169 -6.49 -18.50 -23.83
C TRP A 169 -7.59 -19.54 -23.77
N CYS A 170 -8.09 -19.85 -22.57
CA CYS A 170 -9.15 -20.82 -22.38
C CYS A 170 -10.12 -20.41 -21.25
N GLY A 171 -11.31 -21.02 -21.25
CA GLY A 171 -12.22 -20.96 -20.12
C GLY A 171 -12.12 -22.23 -19.25
N LEU A 172 -13.06 -22.35 -18.31
CA LEU A 172 -13.14 -23.48 -17.37
C LEU A 172 -13.31 -24.85 -18.05
N GLU A 173 -13.82 -24.89 -19.28
CA GLU A 173 -13.93 -26.10 -20.07
C GLU A 173 -12.58 -26.79 -20.34
N TYR A 174 -11.47 -26.08 -20.19
CA TYR A 174 -10.12 -26.64 -20.30
C TYR A 174 -9.86 -27.73 -19.25
N ILE A 175 -10.32 -27.53 -18.01
CA ILE A 175 -10.05 -28.45 -16.89
C ILE A 175 -10.79 -29.79 -17.05
N ASN A 176 -11.94 -29.78 -17.71
CA ASN A 176 -12.75 -30.98 -17.91
C ASN A 176 -12.34 -31.81 -19.13
N LYS A 177 -11.44 -31.31 -19.99
CA LYS A 177 -10.96 -32.03 -21.16
C LYS A 177 -9.76 -32.91 -20.79
N GLU A 178 -9.62 -34.05 -21.47
CA GLU A 178 -8.37 -34.80 -21.43
C GLU A 178 -7.29 -33.99 -22.15
N ASN A 179 -6.39 -33.39 -21.38
CA ASN A 179 -5.25 -32.65 -21.90
C ASN A 179 -4.01 -33.53 -21.86
N ASN A 180 -3.25 -33.53 -22.95
CA ASN A 180 -1.99 -34.26 -23.04
C ASN A 180 -0.77 -33.41 -22.64
N SER A 181 -0.98 -32.15 -22.28
CA SER A 181 0.09 -31.21 -21.93
C SER A 181 0.18 -31.06 -20.42
N LEU A 182 1.39 -31.20 -19.88
CA LEU A 182 1.68 -30.98 -18.47
C LEU A 182 2.39 -29.64 -18.28
N TRP A 183 2.14 -29.00 -17.14
CA TRP A 183 2.64 -27.69 -16.81
C TRP A 183 3.78 -27.78 -15.79
N ASP A 184 4.84 -26.99 -16.01
CA ASP A 184 5.94 -26.86 -15.06
C ASP A 184 5.49 -26.04 -13.86
N LYS A 185 4.69 -24.99 -14.10
CA LYS A 185 4.08 -24.16 -13.06
C LYS A 185 2.61 -23.90 -13.32
N ILE A 186 1.79 -24.04 -12.29
CA ILE A 186 0.40 -23.58 -12.26
C ILE A 186 0.28 -22.44 -11.26
N ILE A 187 -0.24 -21.29 -11.67
CA ILE A 187 -0.36 -20.10 -10.84
C ILE A 187 -1.83 -19.72 -10.75
N ILE A 188 -2.39 -19.71 -9.54
CA ILE A 188 -3.77 -19.29 -9.27
C ILE A 188 -3.69 -18.00 -8.46
N THR A 189 -4.37 -16.94 -8.91
CA THR A 189 -4.23 -15.63 -8.27
C THR A 189 -5.44 -15.22 -7.41
N GLY A 190 -6.54 -15.98 -7.48
CA GLY A 190 -7.71 -15.87 -6.62
C GLY A 190 -7.75 -16.98 -5.56
N GLY A 191 -8.43 -16.70 -4.45
CA GLY A 191 -8.48 -17.58 -3.28
C GLY A 191 -9.32 -18.84 -3.49
N LEU A 192 -8.89 -19.95 -2.89
CA LEU A 192 -9.60 -21.23 -2.84
C LEU A 192 -9.86 -21.63 -1.40
N THR A 193 -10.97 -22.32 -1.09
CA THR A 193 -11.21 -22.86 0.27
C THR A 193 -10.43 -24.15 0.50
N THR A 194 -10.11 -24.88 -0.55
CA THR A 194 -9.40 -26.18 -0.47
C THR A 194 -8.39 -26.34 -1.60
N MET A 195 -7.54 -27.36 -1.48
CA MET A 195 -6.53 -27.68 -2.49
C MET A 195 -7.19 -28.04 -3.84
N PRO A 196 -6.71 -27.49 -4.96
CA PRO A 196 -7.28 -27.76 -6.28
C PRO A 196 -6.83 -29.12 -6.84
N VAL A 197 -7.42 -30.21 -6.35
CA VAL A 197 -7.00 -31.58 -6.67
C VAL A 197 -7.12 -31.94 -8.15
N ASN A 198 -8.07 -31.33 -8.89
CA ASN A 198 -8.24 -31.62 -10.32
C ASN A 198 -7.09 -31.07 -11.17
N LEU A 199 -6.31 -30.11 -10.65
CA LEU A 199 -5.13 -29.58 -11.32
C LEU A 199 -3.87 -30.43 -11.09
N LEU A 200 -3.84 -31.30 -10.08
CA LEU A 200 -2.65 -32.11 -9.76
C LEU A 200 -2.26 -33.07 -10.90
N ARG A 201 -3.24 -33.49 -11.71
CA ARG A 201 -2.98 -34.32 -12.90
C ARG A 201 -2.31 -33.54 -14.04
N GLU A 202 -2.50 -32.22 -14.07
CA GLU A 202 -1.99 -31.32 -15.11
C GLU A 202 -0.56 -30.82 -14.81
N ILE A 203 -0.02 -31.10 -13.62
CA ILE A 203 1.34 -30.70 -13.22
C ILE A 203 2.35 -31.78 -13.62
N ASN A 204 3.51 -31.35 -14.13
CA ASN A 204 4.68 -32.18 -14.41
C ASN A 204 5.21 -32.88 -13.14
N VAL A 205 6.00 -33.93 -13.32
CA VAL A 205 6.81 -34.47 -12.21
C VAL A 205 7.83 -33.41 -11.79
N ASN A 206 7.88 -33.11 -10.50
CA ASN A 206 8.58 -31.98 -9.88
C ASN A 206 8.07 -30.59 -10.28
N GLY A 207 6.94 -30.51 -10.99
CA GLY A 207 6.26 -29.25 -11.25
C GLY A 207 5.62 -28.67 -9.99
N GLU A 208 5.30 -27.39 -10.05
CA GLU A 208 4.85 -26.61 -8.91
C GLU A 208 3.48 -25.98 -9.19
N MET A 209 2.67 -25.86 -8.15
CA MET A 209 1.43 -25.12 -8.17
C MET A 209 1.42 -24.12 -7.02
N TRP A 210 1.08 -22.89 -7.34
CA TRP A 210 1.05 -21.76 -6.43
C TRP A 210 -0.38 -21.26 -6.33
N ALA A 211 -0.96 -21.36 -5.15
CA ALA A 211 -2.36 -21.00 -4.94
C ALA A 211 -2.58 -20.41 -3.54
N PRO A 212 -3.29 -19.29 -3.42
CA PRO A 212 -3.81 -18.81 -2.14
C PRO A 212 -4.98 -19.69 -1.70
N ILE A 213 -4.81 -20.36 -0.56
CA ILE A 213 -5.80 -21.27 0.02
C ILE A 213 -6.20 -20.74 1.39
N ASN A 214 -7.50 -20.76 1.67
CA ASN A 214 -8.06 -20.31 2.93
C ASN A 214 -7.55 -21.16 4.10
N ASP A 215 -7.14 -20.48 5.16
CA ASP A 215 -6.74 -21.05 6.44
C ASP A 215 -7.28 -20.12 7.53
N ASP A 216 -8.22 -20.62 8.34
CA ASP A 216 -8.89 -19.90 9.43
C ASP A 216 -9.37 -18.47 9.08
N GLY A 217 -9.97 -18.31 7.89
CA GLY A 217 -10.59 -17.05 7.46
C GLY A 217 -9.67 -16.06 6.76
N ARG A 218 -8.36 -16.35 6.63
CA ARG A 218 -7.43 -15.62 5.76
C ARG A 218 -6.93 -16.51 4.62
N THR A 219 -6.41 -15.93 3.56
CA THR A 219 -5.81 -16.67 2.44
C THR A 219 -4.29 -16.73 2.58
N ILE A 220 -3.74 -17.94 2.53
CA ILE A 220 -2.29 -18.20 2.60
C ILE A 220 -1.81 -18.69 1.24
N LEU A 221 -0.80 -18.03 0.67
CA LEU A 221 -0.12 -18.53 -0.51
C LEU A 221 0.58 -19.86 -0.18
N GLN A 222 0.19 -20.92 -0.87
CA GLN A 222 0.78 -22.24 -0.72
C GLN A 222 1.53 -22.65 -1.98
N LYS A 223 2.68 -23.29 -1.79
CA LYS A 223 3.43 -24.01 -2.82
C LYS A 223 3.09 -25.49 -2.71
N ILE A 224 2.53 -26.05 -3.78
CA ILE A 224 2.16 -27.46 -3.90
C ILE A 224 3.07 -28.08 -4.95
N THR A 225 3.70 -29.21 -4.63
CA THR A 225 4.66 -29.88 -5.51
C THR A 225 4.28 -31.34 -5.69
N LYS A 226 4.47 -31.85 -6.90
CA LYS A 226 4.21 -33.25 -7.26
C LYS A 226 5.53 -33.99 -7.41
N GLU A 227 5.86 -34.85 -6.44
CA GLU A 227 7.12 -35.57 -6.44
C GLU A 227 7.10 -36.80 -7.38
N VAL A 228 8.27 -37.42 -7.60
CA VAL A 228 8.51 -38.50 -8.57
C VAL A 228 7.60 -39.72 -8.39
N PHE A 229 7.09 -39.97 -7.18
CA PHE A 229 6.18 -41.09 -6.87
C PHE A 229 4.70 -40.69 -6.81
N GLY A 230 4.36 -39.46 -7.22
CA GLY A 230 3.01 -38.92 -7.12
C GLY A 230 2.63 -38.43 -5.73
N GLU A 231 3.58 -38.41 -4.79
CA GLU A 231 3.40 -37.76 -3.49
C GLU A 231 3.19 -36.26 -3.69
N ILE A 232 2.21 -35.71 -2.96
CA ILE A 232 1.88 -34.29 -3.01
C ILE A 232 2.37 -33.65 -1.72
N LYS A 233 3.26 -32.68 -1.86
CA LYS A 233 3.77 -31.88 -0.75
C LYS A 233 3.23 -30.47 -0.86
N SER A 234 2.57 -29.99 0.20
CA SER A 234 2.14 -28.60 0.33
C SER A 234 2.97 -27.87 1.39
N GLN A 235 3.37 -26.64 1.08
CA GLN A 235 4.07 -25.74 1.96
C GLN A 235 3.35 -24.40 2.01
N GLN A 236 2.97 -23.96 3.20
CA GLN A 236 2.47 -22.60 3.44
C GLN A 236 3.63 -21.60 3.39
N ILE A 237 3.45 -20.50 2.67
CA ILE A 237 4.50 -19.51 2.41
C ILE A 237 4.26 -18.23 3.21
N THR A 238 3.17 -17.53 2.94
CA THR A 238 2.82 -16.25 3.59
C THR A 238 1.36 -15.89 3.33
N LEU A 239 0.82 -14.94 4.08
CA LEU A 239 -0.54 -14.44 3.83
C LEU A 239 -0.55 -13.66 2.51
N TRP A 240 -1.57 -13.90 1.71
CA TRP A 240 -1.86 -13.14 0.51
C TRP A 240 -3.37 -12.91 0.46
N ASP A 241 -3.81 -11.72 0.90
CA ASP A 241 -5.21 -11.40 1.13
C ASP A 241 -5.97 -11.19 -0.18
N VAL A 242 -6.35 -12.27 -0.84
CA VAL A 242 -7.05 -12.25 -2.11
C VAL A 242 -8.53 -12.58 -1.95
N ASP A 243 -9.36 -12.02 -2.82
CA ASP A 243 -10.76 -12.43 -2.95
C ASP A 243 -10.86 -13.91 -3.35
N MET A 244 -11.85 -14.58 -2.79
CA MET A 244 -12.15 -15.97 -3.13
C MET A 244 -12.73 -16.06 -4.55
N LEU A 245 -12.33 -17.09 -5.29
CA LEU A 245 -13.01 -17.47 -6.52
C LEU A 245 -14.45 -17.91 -6.21
N ASP A 246 -15.34 -17.79 -7.19
CA ASP A 246 -16.71 -18.23 -7.03
C ASP A 246 -16.79 -19.75 -6.83
N ARG A 247 -17.85 -20.20 -6.17
CA ARG A 247 -18.03 -21.62 -5.80
C ARG A 247 -18.07 -22.54 -7.02
N TYR A 248 -18.64 -22.09 -8.14
CA TYR A 248 -18.73 -22.89 -9.34
C TYR A 248 -17.33 -23.18 -9.91
N THR A 249 -16.49 -22.15 -10.01
CA THR A 249 -15.08 -22.28 -10.36
C THR A 249 -14.36 -23.22 -9.40
N GLU A 250 -14.52 -23.01 -8.09
CA GLU A 250 -13.87 -23.83 -7.08
C GLU A 250 -14.26 -25.31 -7.19
N ASN A 251 -15.53 -25.63 -7.47
CA ASN A 251 -15.96 -27.01 -7.68
C ASN A 251 -15.21 -27.69 -8.83
N ILE A 252 -14.92 -26.95 -9.90
CA ILE A 252 -14.20 -27.48 -11.07
C ILE A 252 -12.71 -27.65 -10.76
N LEU A 253 -12.08 -26.69 -10.08
CA LEU A 253 -10.65 -26.75 -9.76
C LEU A 253 -10.33 -27.75 -8.63
N CYS A 254 -11.20 -27.82 -7.62
CA CYS A 254 -11.01 -28.61 -6.40
C CYS A 254 -11.79 -29.93 -6.39
N GLY A 255 -12.59 -30.23 -7.41
CA GLY A 255 -13.36 -31.48 -7.47
C GLY A 255 -14.47 -31.59 -6.41
N SER A 256 -14.96 -30.46 -5.92
CA SER A 256 -16.04 -30.41 -4.93
C SER A 256 -17.39 -30.78 -5.56
N LEU A 257 -18.20 -31.58 -4.85
CA LEU A 257 -19.46 -32.18 -5.33
C LEU A 257 -20.67 -31.22 -5.36
N ILE A 258 -20.47 -29.90 -5.32
CA ILE A 258 -21.58 -28.95 -5.23
C ILE A 258 -22.09 -28.65 -6.64
N HIS A 259 -23.33 -29.01 -6.92
CA HIS A 259 -24.03 -28.62 -8.15
C HIS A 259 -24.62 -27.21 -7.96
N GLU A 260 -23.97 -26.22 -8.56
CA GLU A 260 -24.57 -24.90 -8.78
C GLU A 260 -24.67 -24.64 -10.30
N ASN A 261 -25.81 -24.09 -10.71
CA ASN A 261 -26.02 -23.63 -12.08
C ASN A 261 -25.21 -22.35 -12.30
N HIS A 262 -24.59 -22.25 -13.49
CA HIS A 262 -23.85 -21.09 -13.98
C HIS A 262 -24.33 -19.75 -13.38
N LEU A 263 -23.43 -19.04 -12.71
CA LEU A 263 -23.60 -17.61 -12.48
C LEU A 263 -23.68 -16.93 -13.85
N THR A 264 -24.77 -16.21 -14.08
CA THR A 264 -24.94 -15.37 -15.26
C THR A 264 -23.80 -14.37 -15.31
N SER A 265 -22.99 -14.40 -16.37
CA SER A 265 -22.05 -13.32 -16.65
C SER A 265 -22.87 -12.11 -17.08
N ASP A 266 -23.12 -11.18 -16.16
CA ASP A 266 -23.61 -9.88 -16.57
C ASP A 266 -22.53 -9.26 -17.46
N ILE A 267 -22.91 -8.93 -18.70
CA ILE A 267 -22.04 -8.19 -19.61
C ILE A 267 -21.94 -6.79 -19.02
N ILE A 268 -20.81 -6.50 -18.40
CA ILE A 268 -20.50 -5.16 -17.90
C ILE A 268 -19.85 -4.41 -19.07
N GLU A 269 -20.59 -3.46 -19.64
CA GLU A 269 -20.03 -2.49 -20.56
C GLU A 269 -19.29 -1.42 -19.75
N GLU A 270 -17.97 -1.27 -19.97
CA GLU A 270 -17.15 -0.30 -19.27
C GLU A 270 -17.54 1.14 -19.69
N THR A 271 -18.24 1.84 -18.80
CA THR A 271 -18.58 3.26 -18.99
C THR A 271 -17.58 4.16 -18.28
N PRO A 272 -17.42 5.43 -18.71
CA PRO A 272 -16.56 6.39 -18.02
C PRO A 272 -16.90 6.56 -16.53
N ASP A 273 -18.18 6.47 -16.17
CA ASP A 273 -18.63 6.54 -14.77
C ASP A 273 -18.18 5.32 -13.97
N LEU A 274 -18.31 4.10 -14.54
CA LEU A 274 -17.82 2.88 -13.89
C LEU A 274 -16.30 2.87 -13.73
N ILE A 275 -15.55 3.37 -14.72
CA ILE A 275 -14.09 3.52 -14.62
C ILE A 275 -13.74 4.52 -13.51
N ARG A 276 -14.43 5.65 -13.47
CA ARG A 276 -14.25 6.67 -12.43
C ARG A 276 -14.53 6.10 -11.04
N ASP A 277 -15.61 5.36 -10.89
CA ASP A 277 -16.00 4.73 -9.62
C ASP A 277 -15.00 3.65 -9.21
N ALA A 278 -14.47 2.86 -10.16
CA ALA A 278 -13.39 1.91 -9.89
C ALA A 278 -12.13 2.61 -9.35
N TRP A 279 -11.74 3.76 -9.89
CA TRP A 279 -10.61 4.53 -9.35
C TRP A 279 -10.90 5.17 -7.99
N LEU A 280 -12.15 5.57 -7.72
CA LEU A 280 -12.54 6.11 -6.42
C LEU A 280 -12.40 5.07 -5.31
N HIS A 281 -12.72 3.81 -5.60
CA HIS A 281 -12.91 2.76 -4.61
C HIS A 281 -11.82 1.67 -4.62
N ALA A 282 -10.81 1.76 -5.50
CA ALA A 282 -9.77 0.74 -5.70
C ALA A 282 -8.99 0.36 -4.43
N ASN A 283 -8.82 1.28 -3.48
CA ASN A 283 -8.07 1.06 -2.25
C ASN A 283 -8.94 1.16 -0.98
N GLU A 284 -10.28 1.10 -1.08
CA GLU A 284 -11.16 1.12 0.09
C GLU A 284 -10.97 -0.08 1.01
N ASN A 285 -10.85 -1.28 0.43
CA ASN A 285 -10.30 -2.43 1.15
C ASN A 285 -8.77 -2.33 1.03
N PRO A 286 -8.04 -2.00 2.11
CA PRO A 286 -6.63 -1.66 2.00
C PRO A 286 -5.71 -2.89 1.92
N THR A 287 -6.13 -4.03 2.51
CA THR A 287 -5.38 -5.29 2.54
C THR A 287 -5.63 -6.17 1.32
N LYS A 288 -6.76 -6.02 0.61
CA LYS A 288 -7.03 -6.75 -0.63
C LYS A 288 -5.81 -6.73 -1.55
N ASP A 289 -5.40 -7.89 -2.02
CA ASP A 289 -4.27 -8.22 -2.88
C ASP A 289 -2.87 -7.95 -2.29
N ARG A 290 -2.77 -7.68 -0.99
CA ARG A 290 -1.50 -7.50 -0.29
C ARG A 290 -0.91 -8.82 0.19
N ILE A 291 0.42 -8.89 0.18
CA ILE A 291 1.19 -10.02 0.68
C ILE A 291 2.08 -9.58 1.84
N GLY A 292 2.21 -10.43 2.86
CA GLY A 292 3.11 -10.15 3.97
C GLY A 292 2.69 -10.81 5.29
N PRO A 293 3.42 -10.55 6.38
CA PRO A 293 3.03 -11.02 7.70
C PRO A 293 1.74 -10.33 8.18
N GLU A 294 1.01 -10.96 9.09
CA GLU A 294 -0.24 -10.43 9.65
C GLU A 294 -0.07 -9.02 10.23
N SER A 295 1.02 -8.80 10.98
CA SER A 295 1.39 -7.48 11.52
C SER A 295 1.49 -6.37 10.47
N LEU A 296 1.91 -6.66 9.22
CA LEU A 296 1.94 -5.65 8.16
C LEU A 296 0.52 -5.30 7.71
N LEU A 297 -0.35 -6.30 7.56
CA LEU A 297 -1.75 -6.09 7.18
C LEU A 297 -2.52 -5.34 8.27
N GLU A 298 -2.26 -5.64 9.54
CA GLU A 298 -2.84 -4.91 10.67
C GLU A 298 -2.44 -3.43 10.68
N ILE A 299 -1.16 -3.11 10.40
CA ILE A 299 -0.72 -1.71 10.27
C ILE A 299 -1.46 -1.00 9.14
N ILE A 300 -1.65 -1.68 8.01
CA ILE A 300 -2.40 -1.15 6.86
C ILE A 300 -3.86 -0.85 7.25
N GLU A 301 -4.54 -1.79 7.90
CA GLU A 301 -5.92 -1.64 8.37
C GLU A 301 -6.05 -0.51 9.40
N GLU A 302 -5.14 -0.45 10.37
CA GLU A 302 -5.11 0.57 11.41
C GLU A 302 -5.02 1.98 10.79
N VAL A 303 -4.10 2.18 9.84
CA VAL A 303 -3.95 3.46 9.15
C VAL A 303 -5.19 3.80 8.34
N TRP A 304 -5.78 2.83 7.63
CA TRP A 304 -6.97 3.08 6.84
C TRP A 304 -8.22 3.39 7.67
N GLY A 305 -8.36 2.76 8.83
CA GLY A 305 -9.44 2.97 9.79
C GLY A 305 -9.27 4.22 10.67
N SER A 306 -8.07 4.81 10.70
CA SER A 306 -7.81 6.00 11.52
C SER A 306 -8.60 7.23 11.04
N THR A 307 -9.32 7.87 11.96
CA THR A 307 -10.07 9.11 11.72
C THR A 307 -9.22 10.36 11.91
N ASP A 308 -8.00 10.23 12.45
CA ASP A 308 -7.06 11.34 12.64
C ASP A 308 -6.52 11.89 11.31
N ILE A 309 -6.72 11.17 10.21
CA ILE A 309 -6.27 11.53 8.86
C ILE A 309 -7.39 12.35 8.17
N LEU A 310 -7.48 13.63 8.51
CA LEU A 310 -8.57 14.51 8.08
C LEU A 310 -8.31 15.13 6.69
N LEU A 311 -8.45 14.32 5.65
CA LEU A 311 -8.79 14.82 4.30
C LEU A 311 -10.32 14.73 4.11
N GLU A 312 -11.08 15.44 4.93
CA GLU A 312 -12.55 15.46 4.80
C GLU A 312 -12.97 16.53 3.79
N LYS A 313 -13.49 16.08 2.64
CA LYS A 313 -14.20 16.92 1.67
C LYS A 313 -15.57 16.30 1.41
N ASP A 314 -16.62 17.12 1.46
CA ASP A 314 -18.02 16.71 1.27
C ASP A 314 -18.32 16.11 -0.12
N SER A 315 -17.43 16.34 -1.09
CA SER A 315 -17.45 15.72 -2.41
C SER A 315 -16.01 15.36 -2.80
N ILE A 316 -15.69 14.07 -2.81
CA ILE A 316 -14.36 13.57 -3.15
C ILE A 316 -14.29 13.40 -4.66
N SER A 317 -13.50 14.24 -5.33
CA SER A 317 -13.13 13.99 -6.72
C SER A 317 -12.18 12.78 -6.80
N VAL A 318 -12.05 12.13 -7.96
CA VAL A 318 -11.06 11.03 -8.15
C VAL A 318 -9.66 11.48 -7.71
N LYS A 319 -9.31 12.72 -8.05
CA LYS A 319 -8.06 13.36 -7.66
C LYS A 319 -7.89 13.43 -6.13
N ASP A 320 -8.93 13.83 -5.41
CA ASP A 320 -8.90 13.89 -3.94
C ASP A 320 -8.86 12.49 -3.32
N SER A 321 -9.54 11.51 -3.91
CA SER A 321 -9.52 10.11 -3.43
C SER A 321 -8.12 9.53 -3.55
N ILE A 322 -7.49 9.68 -4.72
CA ILE A 322 -6.12 9.19 -4.94
C ILE A 322 -5.13 9.93 -4.03
N ALA A 323 -5.28 11.25 -3.84
CA ALA A 323 -4.45 11.98 -2.88
C ALA A 323 -4.59 11.43 -1.46
N LYS A 324 -5.81 11.09 -1.03
CA LYS A 324 -6.08 10.46 0.28
C LYS A 324 -5.47 9.07 0.39
N ASP A 325 -5.60 8.24 -0.64
CA ASP A 325 -5.01 6.90 -0.65
C ASP A 325 -3.48 6.96 -0.64
N LEU A 326 -2.88 7.87 -1.42
CA LEU A 326 -1.43 8.12 -1.40
C LEU A 326 -0.98 8.58 -0.01
N PHE A 327 -1.70 9.49 0.63
CA PHE A 327 -1.38 9.92 1.99
C PHE A 327 -1.40 8.75 2.98
N LYS A 328 -2.49 7.97 2.97
CA LYS A 328 -2.63 6.82 3.87
C LYS A 328 -1.54 5.78 3.63
N MET A 329 -1.22 5.48 2.37
CA MET A 329 -0.12 4.58 2.04
C MET A 329 1.25 5.15 2.45
N GLY A 330 1.46 6.46 2.30
CA GLY A 330 2.66 7.14 2.81
C GLY A 330 2.82 6.95 4.33
N HIS A 331 1.73 7.07 5.08
CA HIS A 331 1.74 6.86 6.52
C HIS A 331 2.02 5.39 6.90
N VAL A 332 1.46 4.42 6.16
CA VAL A 332 1.84 3.00 6.31
C VAL A 332 3.35 2.83 6.10
N LEU A 333 3.88 3.35 4.99
CA LEU A 333 5.30 3.27 4.64
C LEU A 333 6.19 3.90 5.73
N GLN A 334 5.76 5.01 6.33
CA GLN A 334 6.45 5.66 7.44
C GLN A 334 6.46 4.79 8.70
N LYS A 335 5.32 4.19 9.07
CA LYS A 335 5.22 3.28 10.22
C LYS A 335 6.14 2.06 10.10
N ILE A 336 6.34 1.56 8.87
CA ILE A 336 7.26 0.44 8.61
C ILE A 336 8.71 0.90 8.32
N GLY A 337 9.02 2.19 8.46
CA GLY A 337 10.39 2.73 8.36
C GLY A 337 10.90 3.00 6.94
N VAL A 338 10.04 2.96 5.92
CA VAL A 338 10.41 3.18 4.51
C VAL A 338 10.24 4.67 4.14
N PHE A 339 11.01 5.52 4.81
CA PHE A 339 10.85 6.98 4.76
C PHE A 339 10.96 7.60 3.37
N ARG A 340 11.89 7.13 2.53
CA ARG A 340 12.07 7.68 1.18
C ARG A 340 10.84 7.48 0.30
N ILE A 341 10.23 6.29 0.33
CA ILE A 341 9.03 5.99 -0.46
C ILE A 341 7.81 6.69 0.17
N ALA A 342 7.74 6.76 1.51
CA ALA A 342 6.73 7.54 2.21
C ALA A 342 6.74 9.02 1.76
N ALA A 343 7.92 9.63 1.64
CA ALA A 343 8.07 11.02 1.20
C ALA A 343 7.46 11.26 -0.19
N GLU A 344 7.64 10.32 -1.13
CA GLU A 344 7.06 10.44 -2.47
C GLU A 344 5.55 10.32 -2.49
N HIS A 345 5.00 9.46 -1.62
CA HIS A 345 3.56 9.29 -1.46
C HIS A 345 2.94 10.54 -0.83
N HIS A 346 3.52 11.07 0.25
CA HIS A 346 3.05 12.31 0.87
C HIS A 346 3.23 13.52 -0.05
N GLY A 347 4.35 13.63 -0.76
CA GLY A 347 4.61 14.74 -1.67
C GLY A 347 3.68 14.72 -2.89
N THR A 348 3.44 13.55 -3.48
CA THR A 348 2.46 13.42 -4.57
C THR A 348 1.03 13.66 -4.07
N SER A 349 0.69 13.19 -2.88
CA SER A 349 -0.58 13.50 -2.22
C SER A 349 -0.77 15.01 -2.06
N TYR A 350 0.23 15.72 -1.53
CA TYR A 350 0.19 17.18 -1.36
C TYR A 350 0.09 17.91 -2.70
N LEU A 351 0.82 17.48 -3.73
CA LEU A 351 0.76 18.09 -5.06
C LEU A 351 -0.61 17.91 -5.73
N LEU A 352 -1.27 16.78 -5.49
CA LEU A 352 -2.64 16.56 -5.95
C LEU A 352 -3.61 17.41 -5.12
N SER A 353 -3.69 17.18 -3.81
CA SER A 353 -4.61 17.87 -2.93
C SER A 353 -3.86 18.40 -1.71
N PRO A 354 -3.38 19.66 -1.75
CA PRO A 354 -2.61 20.23 -0.65
C PRO A 354 -3.36 20.15 0.66
N SER A 355 -2.71 19.58 1.68
CA SER A 355 -3.22 19.54 3.06
C SER A 355 -2.10 19.70 4.07
N ALA A 356 -2.45 20.13 5.27
CA ALA A 356 -1.45 20.30 6.33
C ALA A 356 -0.93 18.95 6.83
N GLU A 357 -1.78 17.91 6.82
CA GLU A 357 -1.42 16.53 7.14
C GLU A 357 -0.35 16.03 6.16
N SER A 358 -0.59 16.13 4.84
CA SER A 358 0.36 15.66 3.83
C SER A 358 1.70 16.41 3.89
N ALA A 359 1.69 17.72 4.15
CA ALA A 359 2.91 18.48 4.39
C ALA A 359 3.63 18.09 5.68
N CYS A 360 2.91 17.92 6.80
CA CYS A 360 3.49 17.58 8.10
C CYS A 360 4.13 16.20 8.07
N TYR A 361 3.40 15.19 7.61
CA TYR A 361 3.90 13.81 7.54
C TYR A 361 5.06 13.71 6.55
N LEU A 362 5.06 14.49 5.47
CA LEU A 362 6.21 14.63 4.60
C LEU A 362 7.43 15.20 5.34
N GLY A 363 7.28 16.27 6.12
CA GLY A 363 8.37 16.82 6.94
C GLY A 363 8.96 15.81 7.93
N MET A 364 8.10 14.94 8.48
CA MET A 364 8.51 13.84 9.37
C MET A 364 9.25 12.70 8.67
N THR A 365 9.28 12.64 7.33
CA THR A 365 10.08 11.65 6.60
C THR A 365 11.56 12.03 6.48
N TYR A 366 11.89 13.30 6.71
CA TYR A 366 13.26 13.79 6.64
C TYR A 366 13.97 13.66 7.98
N SER A 367 15.29 13.44 7.93
CA SER A 367 16.13 13.56 9.12
C SER A 367 16.07 14.99 9.67
N ILE A 368 16.17 15.15 10.98
CA ILE A 368 16.15 16.45 11.66
C ILE A 368 17.22 17.44 11.15
N ASP A 369 18.35 16.97 10.65
CA ASP A 369 19.43 17.82 10.11
C ASP A 369 19.12 18.33 8.68
N ASN A 370 18.16 17.72 8.01
CA ASN A 370 17.70 18.17 6.71
C ASN A 370 16.75 19.37 6.91
N GLN A 371 17.06 20.48 6.26
CA GLN A 371 16.26 21.70 6.32
C GLN A 371 14.82 21.50 5.82
N ASP A 372 14.60 20.54 4.90
CA ASP A 372 13.26 20.19 4.43
C ASP A 372 12.36 19.66 5.57
N SER A 373 12.90 19.12 6.66
CA SER A 373 12.10 18.73 7.82
C SER A 373 11.33 19.93 8.39
N LEU A 374 12.01 21.03 8.72
CA LEU A 374 11.37 22.27 9.19
C LEU A 374 10.59 22.98 8.08
N ALA A 375 11.08 22.95 6.84
CA ALA A 375 10.43 23.65 5.73
C ALA A 375 9.04 23.08 5.43
N TRP A 376 8.89 21.76 5.50
CA TRP A 376 7.60 21.11 5.32
C TRP A 376 6.67 21.32 6.53
N GLN A 377 7.18 21.43 7.75
CA GLN A 377 6.33 21.85 8.89
C GLN A 377 5.85 23.29 8.77
N ARG A 378 6.71 24.21 8.32
CA ARG A 378 6.31 25.55 7.93
C ARG A 378 5.21 25.49 6.86
N LYS A 379 5.38 24.65 5.83
CA LYS A 379 4.38 24.47 4.76
C LYS A 379 3.04 23.95 5.29
N ALA A 380 3.05 23.03 6.26
CA ALA A 380 1.85 22.53 6.90
C ALA A 380 1.09 23.64 7.63
N ILE A 381 1.82 24.50 8.36
CA ILE A 381 1.26 25.67 9.04
C ILE A 381 0.71 26.70 8.04
N GLU A 382 1.44 26.98 6.96
CA GLU A 382 0.97 27.87 5.88
C GLU A 382 -0.32 27.32 5.22
N THR A 383 -0.44 26.00 5.12
CA THR A 383 -1.61 25.33 4.54
C THR A 383 -2.81 25.36 5.48
N ASN A 384 -2.60 25.07 6.76
CA ASN A 384 -3.61 25.19 7.80
C ASN A 384 -2.96 25.66 9.11
N PRO A 385 -3.12 26.94 9.47
CA PRO A 385 -2.56 27.46 10.71
C PRO A 385 -3.10 26.75 11.96
N HIS A 386 -4.30 26.16 11.90
CA HIS A 386 -4.92 25.47 13.03
C HIS A 386 -4.56 23.98 13.13
N PHE A 387 -3.60 23.49 12.33
CA PHE A 387 -3.11 22.14 12.42
C PHE A 387 -2.01 22.04 13.47
N GLY A 388 -2.37 21.59 14.69
CA GLY A 388 -1.46 21.64 15.85
C GLY A 388 -0.25 20.71 15.78
N GLU A 389 -0.34 19.62 15.01
CA GLU A 389 0.76 18.63 14.91
C GLU A 389 2.02 19.29 14.33
N ALA A 390 1.92 20.11 13.28
CA ALA A 390 3.08 20.79 12.70
C ALA A 390 3.78 21.77 13.67
N TRP A 391 3.03 22.44 14.54
CA TRP A 391 3.61 23.28 15.59
C TRP A 391 4.39 22.44 16.61
N ASN A 392 3.83 21.28 17.01
CA ASN A 392 4.51 20.35 17.90
C ASN A 392 5.79 19.80 17.26
N GLU A 393 5.73 19.39 15.99
CA GLU A 393 6.89 18.85 15.26
C GLU A 393 8.05 19.85 15.17
N ILE A 394 7.78 21.14 14.96
CA ILE A 394 8.84 22.17 14.97
C ILE A 394 9.50 22.24 16.34
N GLY A 395 8.71 22.27 17.42
CA GLY A 395 9.25 22.26 18.78
C GLY A 395 10.12 21.02 19.04
N GLU A 396 9.69 19.84 18.58
CA GLU A 396 10.45 18.61 18.73
C GLU A 396 11.75 18.60 17.90
N ILE A 397 11.73 19.14 16.68
CA ILE A 397 12.93 19.30 15.86
C ILE A 397 13.93 20.25 16.55
N LEU A 398 13.47 21.35 17.13
CA LEU A 398 14.32 22.30 17.87
C LEU A 398 14.92 21.68 19.12
N MET A 399 14.15 20.92 19.89
CA MET A 399 14.65 20.12 21.02
C MET A 399 15.78 19.19 20.58
N LYS A 400 15.58 18.43 19.49
CA LYS A 400 16.59 17.50 18.97
C LYS A 400 17.82 18.21 18.38
N ARG A 401 17.72 19.50 18.07
CA ARG A 401 18.83 20.36 17.62
C ARG A 401 19.53 21.11 18.76
N ASP A 402 19.22 20.79 20.03
CA ASP A 402 19.80 21.45 21.20
C ASP A 402 19.43 22.96 21.27
N GLU A 403 18.21 23.30 20.83
CA GLU A 403 17.62 24.64 20.92
C GLU A 403 16.34 24.67 21.79
N PRO A 404 16.39 24.20 23.06
CA PRO A 404 15.21 24.06 23.90
C PRO A 404 14.52 25.40 24.21
N GLU A 405 15.25 26.52 24.30
CA GLU A 405 14.65 27.84 24.54
C GLU A 405 13.68 28.25 23.42
N ASN A 406 14.00 27.90 22.19
CA ASN A 406 13.19 28.21 21.02
C ASN A 406 11.95 27.32 20.94
N ALA A 407 12.01 26.07 21.44
CA ALA A 407 10.93 25.09 21.33
C ALA A 407 9.68 25.44 22.17
N VAL A 408 9.84 26.15 23.30
CA VAL A 408 8.74 26.46 24.25
C VAL A 408 7.57 27.18 23.58
N SER A 409 7.84 28.15 22.69
CA SER A 409 6.78 28.91 22.01
C SER A 409 6.00 28.03 21.03
N TRP A 410 6.69 27.14 20.31
CA TRP A 410 6.07 26.21 19.36
C TRP A 410 5.13 25.21 20.05
N PHE A 411 5.54 24.62 21.18
CA PHE A 411 4.64 23.72 21.93
C PHE A 411 3.42 24.45 22.49
N ARG A 412 3.57 25.70 22.94
CA ARG A 412 2.43 26.52 23.38
C ARG A 412 1.44 26.77 22.24
N GLU A 413 1.94 27.05 21.03
CA GLU A 413 1.09 27.22 19.85
C GLU A 413 0.41 25.90 19.44
N ALA A 414 1.08 24.76 19.56
CA ALA A 414 0.47 23.45 19.34
C ALA A 414 -0.71 23.21 20.32
N ILE A 415 -0.53 23.55 21.60
CA ILE A 415 -1.57 23.45 22.63
C ILE A 415 -2.76 24.36 22.32
N ALA A 416 -2.50 25.61 21.92
CA ALA A 416 -3.51 26.61 21.58
C ALA A 416 -4.22 26.31 20.25
N SER A 417 -3.70 25.39 19.45
CA SER A 417 -4.24 25.07 18.13
C SER A 417 -5.63 24.43 18.21
N LYS A 418 -6.54 24.88 17.33
CA LYS A 418 -7.95 24.47 17.35
C LYS A 418 -8.12 23.00 16.95
N ASN A 419 -7.41 22.57 15.91
CA ASN A 419 -7.52 21.22 15.36
C ASN A 419 -6.25 20.44 15.71
N TYR A 420 -6.20 19.92 16.95
CA TYR A 420 -5.15 19.02 17.39
C TYR A 420 -5.73 17.94 18.30
N SER A 421 -5.84 16.72 17.76
CA SER A 421 -6.38 15.56 18.49
C SER A 421 -5.40 15.02 19.53
N LYS A 422 -4.09 15.16 19.28
CA LYS A 422 -3.00 14.68 20.16
C LYS A 422 -2.45 15.76 21.09
N ARG A 423 -3.31 16.67 21.58
CA ARG A 423 -2.87 17.84 22.38
C ARG A 423 -2.08 17.48 23.64
N GLN A 424 -2.34 16.32 24.23
CA GLN A 424 -1.57 15.77 25.34
C GLN A 424 -0.07 15.61 25.01
N VAL A 425 0.29 15.27 23.76
CA VAL A 425 1.69 15.12 23.33
C VAL A 425 2.44 16.45 23.41
N ALA A 426 1.82 17.56 22.96
CA ALA A 426 2.45 18.87 23.09
C ALA A 426 2.56 19.34 24.55
N TRP A 427 1.65 18.94 25.44
CA TRP A 427 1.80 19.19 26.87
C TRP A 427 2.97 18.40 27.49
N THR A 428 3.12 17.12 27.12
CA THR A 428 4.27 16.30 27.51
C THR A 428 5.57 16.95 27.04
N ASN A 429 5.63 17.36 25.78
CA ASN A 429 6.81 18.00 25.19
C ASN A 429 7.11 19.37 25.83
N LEU A 430 6.09 20.19 26.11
CA LEU A 430 6.24 21.45 26.85
C LEU A 430 6.82 21.22 28.25
N THR A 431 6.33 20.19 28.95
CA THR A 431 6.82 19.84 30.28
C THR A 431 8.29 19.43 30.22
N ARG A 432 8.64 18.56 29.27
CA ARG A 432 10.02 18.08 29.06
C ARG A 432 11.00 19.20 28.75
N VAL A 433 10.66 20.11 27.83
CA VAL A 433 11.54 21.24 27.51
C VAL A 433 11.73 22.16 28.72
N GLN A 434 10.71 22.35 29.54
CA GLN A 434 10.83 23.17 30.75
C GLN A 434 11.75 22.51 31.79
N MET A 435 11.71 21.18 31.92
CA MET A 435 12.65 20.43 32.76
C MET A 435 14.09 20.56 32.26
N GLU A 436 14.31 20.44 30.95
CA GLU A 436 15.64 20.60 30.34
C GLU A 436 16.22 22.00 30.58
N LEU A 437 15.36 23.01 30.56
CA LEU A 437 15.70 24.40 30.87
C LEU A 437 15.83 24.69 32.39
N ASN A 438 15.72 23.68 33.26
CA ASN A 438 15.69 23.81 34.74
C ASN A 438 14.59 24.78 35.24
N GLN A 439 13.43 24.77 34.57
CA GLN A 439 12.27 25.58 34.91
C GLN A 439 11.23 24.73 35.67
N ASP A 440 11.66 24.03 36.72
CA ASP A 440 10.89 22.98 37.41
C ASP A 440 9.51 23.44 37.87
N VAL A 441 9.40 24.68 38.37
CA VAL A 441 8.11 25.26 38.77
C VAL A 441 7.16 25.39 37.57
N SER A 442 7.67 25.82 36.41
CA SER A 442 6.86 25.93 35.19
C SER A 442 6.49 24.54 34.66
N ALA A 443 7.45 23.60 34.68
CA ALA A 443 7.20 22.21 34.30
C ALA A 443 6.09 21.59 35.17
N PHE A 444 6.15 21.78 36.49
CA PHE A 444 5.13 21.30 37.42
C PHE A 444 3.75 21.84 37.09
N PHE A 445 3.62 23.15 36.86
CA PHE A 445 2.32 23.74 36.50
C PHE A 445 1.81 23.25 35.14
N SER A 446 2.70 23.09 34.15
CA SER A 446 2.35 22.52 32.84
C SER A 446 1.84 21.09 32.97
N ALA A 447 2.57 20.23 33.71
CA ALA A 447 2.19 18.85 33.96
C ALA A 447 0.87 18.76 34.74
N GLN A 448 0.70 19.59 35.78
CA GLN A 448 -0.53 19.66 36.56
C GLN A 448 -1.71 20.03 35.68
N LYS A 449 -1.56 21.06 34.84
CA LYS A 449 -2.61 21.48 33.91
C LYS A 449 -2.92 20.40 32.88
N ALA A 450 -1.91 19.73 32.38
CA ALA A 450 -2.06 18.66 31.41
C ALA A 450 -2.82 17.46 31.99
N VAL A 451 -2.48 17.02 33.21
CA VAL A 451 -3.20 15.95 33.92
C VAL A 451 -4.64 16.34 34.23
N GLU A 452 -4.92 17.60 34.58
CA GLU A 452 -6.32 18.07 34.74
C GLU A 452 -7.15 17.92 33.46
N LEU A 453 -6.53 18.11 32.30
CA LEU A 453 -7.19 18.02 30.99
C LEU A 453 -7.22 16.58 30.45
N PHE A 454 -6.22 15.78 30.77
CA PHE A 454 -5.99 14.43 30.26
C PHE A 454 -5.65 13.47 31.41
N PRO A 455 -6.60 13.20 32.32
CA PRO A 455 -6.32 12.45 33.55
C PRO A 455 -5.98 10.97 33.32
N GLU A 456 -6.30 10.42 32.15
CA GLU A 456 -6.02 9.03 31.78
C GLU A 456 -4.65 8.85 31.10
N ASP A 457 -3.94 9.95 30.82
CA ASP A 457 -2.61 9.90 30.22
C ASP A 457 -1.57 9.54 31.29
N LYS A 458 -1.02 8.33 31.17
CA LYS A 458 -0.06 7.78 32.13
C LYS A 458 1.24 8.56 32.15
N GLU A 459 1.73 8.98 30.98
CA GLU A 459 3.02 9.67 30.85
C GLU A 459 2.95 11.04 31.52
N LEU A 460 1.85 11.78 31.34
CA LEU A 460 1.60 13.05 32.03
C LEU A 460 1.49 12.87 33.55
N THR A 461 0.84 11.79 34.00
CA THR A 461 0.71 11.49 35.43
C THR A 461 2.07 11.15 36.06
N GLU A 462 2.90 10.38 35.37
CA GLU A 462 4.26 10.04 35.79
C GLU A 462 5.16 11.28 35.84
N LEU A 463 5.08 12.17 34.85
CA LEU A 463 5.82 13.44 34.84
C LEU A 463 5.42 14.34 36.01
N LEU A 464 4.12 14.48 36.30
CA LEU A 464 3.65 15.28 37.44
C LEU A 464 4.13 14.70 38.76
N PHE A 465 4.10 13.37 38.91
CA PHE A 465 4.59 12.70 40.11
C PHE A 465 6.08 12.99 40.33
N TYR A 466 6.92 12.79 39.31
CA TYR A 466 8.36 13.08 39.37
C TYR A 466 8.64 14.53 39.79
N LEU A 467 7.97 15.50 39.15
CA LEU A 467 8.12 16.92 39.46
C LEU A 467 7.62 17.30 40.86
N SER A 468 6.74 16.51 41.45
CA SER A 468 6.23 16.74 42.82
C SER A 468 7.18 16.23 43.90
N GLU A 469 8.02 15.22 43.62
CA GLU A 469 9.00 14.69 44.56
C GLU A 469 10.15 15.68 44.80
N ASP A 470 10.57 16.41 43.76
CA ASP A 470 11.68 17.38 43.82
C ASP A 470 11.29 18.73 44.50
N LEU A 471 10.00 18.93 44.81
CA LEU A 471 9.47 20.15 45.45
C LEU A 471 9.25 20.00 46.97
N VAL A 472 9.57 18.84 47.55
CA VAL A 472 9.53 18.54 49.01
C VAL A 472 10.92 18.62 49.61
#